data_AF-A0A7C6W592-F1
#
_entry.id   AF-A0A7C6W592-F1
#
_cell.length_a   1.000
_cell.length_b   1.000
_cell.length_c   1.000
_cell.angle_alpha   90.00
_cell.angle_beta   90.00
_cell.angle_gamma   90.00
#
_symmetry.space_group_name_H-M   'P 1'
#
loop_
_entity.id
_entity.type
_entity.pdbx_description
1 polymer ?
#
loop_
_entity_poly.entity_id
_entity_poly.type
_entity_poly.pdbx_seq_one_letter_code
_entity_poly.pdbx_strand_id
1 'polypeptide(L)' 'MRIKKVNRNIPGERENSNDRFRVRYKDKNEFDLLVVNICRLKTEETVTFEFTSDELPDKDSIHFSTSIENGVFRVHW' A
#
# COMPACT_ATOMS: atom_id res chain seq x y z
N MET A 1 0.43 -12.59 -17.64
CA MET A 1 0.78 -11.74 -16.49
C MET A 1 -0.25 -11.95 -15.39
N ARG A 2 0.17 -12.52 -14.26
CA ARG A 2 -0.64 -12.78 -13.08
C ARG A 2 -0.59 -11.55 -12.17
N ILE A 3 -1.75 -10.96 -11.89
CA ILE A 3 -1.84 -9.72 -11.10
C ILE A 3 -2.52 -10.04 -9.76
N LYS A 4 -1.89 -9.61 -8.66
CA LYS A 4 -2.46 -9.66 -7.32
C LYS A 4 -2.86 -8.25 -6.89
N LYS A 5 -4.11 -8.06 -6.47
CA LYS A 5 -4.61 -6.76 -6.00
C LYS A 5 -4.82 -6.80 -4.49
N VAL A 6 -4.33 -5.78 -3.79
CA VAL A 6 -4.58 -5.58 -2.35
C VAL A 6 -5.16 -4.19 -2.13
N ASN A 7 -6.31 -4.12 -1.47
CA ASN A 7 -6.95 -2.84 -1.12
C ASN A 7 -6.72 -2.55 0.37
N ARG A 8 -6.34 -1.32 0.69
CA ARG A 8 -6.14 -0.81 2.04
C ARG A 8 -6.91 0.47 2.24
N ASN A 9 -7.68 0.52 3.32
CA ASN A 9 -8.40 1.71 3.72
C ASN A 9 -7.62 2.39 4.85
N ILE A 10 -7.45 3.70 4.72
CA ILE A 10 -6.85 4.54 5.75
C ILE A 10 -7.96 5.40 6.35
N PRO A 11 -8.28 5.19 7.63
CA PRO A 11 -9.19 6.08 8.36
C PRO A 11 -8.65 7.51 8.41
N GLY A 12 -9.55 8.50 8.38
CA GLY A 12 -9.16 9.91 8.33
C GLY A 12 -8.28 10.36 9.49
N GLU A 13 -8.48 9.78 10.68
CA GLU A 13 -7.70 10.01 11.89
C GLU A 13 -6.27 9.44 11.82
N ARG A 14 -5.98 8.58 10.85
CA ARG A 14 -4.68 7.90 10.68
C ARG A 14 -3.89 8.38 9.46
N GLU A 15 -4.46 9.23 8.60
CA GLU A 15 -3.78 9.74 7.39
C GLU A 15 -2.48 10.51 7.70
N ASN A 16 -2.37 11.12 8.88
CA ASN A 16 -1.18 11.82 9.34
C ASN A 16 -0.64 11.24 10.66
N SER A 17 -0.55 9.92 10.72
CA SER A 17 -0.01 9.19 11.87
C SER A 17 1.25 8.42 11.48
N ASN A 18 2.16 8.17 12.43
CA ASN A 18 3.29 7.27 12.21
C ASN A 18 2.89 5.78 12.22
N ASP A 19 1.61 5.48 11.98
CA ASP A 19 1.10 4.13 12.00
C ASP A 19 1.60 3.33 10.81
N ARG A 20 1.92 2.06 11.08
CA ARG A 20 2.38 1.12 10.07
C ARG A 20 1.23 0.26 9.56
N PHE A 21 0.91 0.41 8.27
CA PHE A 21 -0.04 -0.44 7.56
C PHE A 21 0.71 -1.61 6.93
N ARG A 22 0.14 -2.81 7.01
CA ARG A 22 0.70 -4.03 6.41
C ARG A 22 0.01 -4.31 5.08
N VAL A 23 0.72 -4.72 4.04
CA VAL A 23 0.16 -5.26 2.79
C VAL A 23 0.61 -6.71 2.68
N ARG A 24 -0.33 -7.65 2.80
CA ARG A 24 0.00 -9.08 2.77
C ARG A 24 -0.19 -9.62 1.36
N TYR A 25 0.86 -10.25 0.83
CA TYR A 25 0.84 -10.89 -0.50
C TYR A 25 1.26 -12.36 -0.48
N LYS A 26 1.62 -12.93 0.67
CA LYS A 26 1.97 -14.34 0.88
C LYS A 26 3.27 -14.77 0.20
N ASP A 27 3.21 -15.18 -1.06
CA ASP A 27 4.38 -15.63 -1.81
C ASP A 27 4.48 -14.80 -3.09
N LYS A 28 5.64 -14.18 -3.30
CA LYS A 28 5.90 -13.33 -4.46
C LYS A 28 5.95 -14.12 -5.77
N ASN A 29 6.14 -15.44 -5.72
CA ASN A 29 6.16 -16.30 -6.91
C ASN A 29 4.75 -16.64 -7.46
N GLU A 30 3.70 -16.34 -6.69
CA GLU A 30 2.30 -16.58 -7.10
C GLU A 30 1.80 -15.57 -8.16
N PHE A 31 2.50 -14.45 -8.34
CA PHE A 31 2.09 -13.35 -9.21
C PHE A 31 3.30 -12.70 -9.87
N ASP A 32 3.06 -11.93 -10.93
CA ASP A 32 4.08 -11.17 -11.64
C ASP A 32 4.04 -9.67 -11.24
N LEU A 33 2.86 -9.18 -10.83
CA LEU A 33 2.65 -7.81 -10.36
C LEU A 33 1.73 -7.76 -9.13
N LEU A 34 2.15 -7.01 -8.11
CA LEU A 34 1.32 -6.62 -6.97
C LEU A 34 0.82 -5.19 -7.17
N VAL A 35 -0.50 -5.01 -7.19
CA VAL A 35 -1.16 -3.71 -7.24
C VAL A 35 -1.74 -3.42 -5.86
N VAL A 36 -1.28 -2.35 -5.21
CA VAL A 36 -1.79 -1.90 -3.92
C VAL A 36 -2.62 -0.64 -4.11
N ASN A 37 -3.90 -0.71 -3.80
CA ASN A 37 -4.79 0.44 -3.79
C ASN A 37 -4.95 0.93 -2.35
N ILE A 38 -4.58 2.17 -2.09
CA ILE A 38 -4.73 2.84 -0.81
C ILE A 38 -5.88 3.83 -0.93
N CYS A 39 -7.01 3.54 -0.28
CA CYS A 39 -8.19 4.39 -0.23
C CYS A 39 -8.18 5.24 1.05
N ARG A 40 -8.22 6.56 0.88
CA ARG A 40 -8.35 7.55 1.94
C ARG A 40 -9.82 7.70 2.29
N LEU A 41 -10.26 7.17 3.43
CA LEU A 41 -11.69 7.16 3.78
C LEU A 41 -12.27 8.55 4.01
N LYS A 42 -11.43 9.54 4.36
CA LYS A 42 -11.88 10.93 4.58
C LYS A 42 -12.23 11.65 3.29
N THR A 43 -11.50 11.36 2.21
CA THR A 43 -11.63 12.07 0.92
C THR A 43 -12.18 11.17 -0.20
N GLU A 44 -12.33 9.87 0.06
CA GLU A 44 -12.64 8.82 -0.92
C GLU A 44 -11.62 8.70 -2.07
N GLU A 45 -10.47 9.36 -1.93
CA GLU A 45 -9.40 9.31 -2.92
C GLU A 45 -8.67 7.97 -2.85
N THR A 46 -8.38 7.39 -4.02
CA THR A 46 -7.59 6.17 -4.11
C THR A 46 -6.26 6.44 -4.81
N VAL A 47 -5.17 6.03 -4.16
CA VAL A 47 -3.82 6.06 -4.73
C VAL A 47 -3.39 4.62 -5.01
N THR A 48 -2.92 4.36 -6.22
CA THR A 48 -2.47 3.02 -6.65
C THR A 48 -0.96 2.97 -6.77
N PHE A 49 -0.38 1.88 -6.26
CA PHE A 49 1.04 1.57 -6.37
C PHE A 49 1.21 0.19 -6.99
N GLU A 50 2.23 0.04 -7.82
CA GLU A 50 2.53 -1.21 -8.53
C GLU A 50 3.94 -1.66 -8.19
N PHE A 51 4.10 -2.95 -7.91
CA PHE A 51 5.37 -3.59 -7.61
C PHE A 51 5.50 -4.84 -8.46
N THR A 52 6.63 -4.98 -9.17
CA THR A 52 6.95 -6.27 -9.77
C THR A 52 7.29 -7.28 -8.67
N SER A 53 7.00 -8.57 -8.90
CA SER A 53 7.29 -9.59 -7.89
C SER A 53 8.78 -9.69 -7.52
N ASP A 54 9.66 -9.36 -8.46
CA ASP A 54 11.12 -9.39 -8.28
C ASP A 54 11.62 -8.28 -7.34
N GLU A 55 10.93 -7.15 -7.27
CA GLU A 55 11.24 -6.02 -6.37
C GLU A 55 10.77 -6.28 -4.93
N LEU A 56 9.91 -7.28 -4.72
CA LEU A 56 9.38 -7.60 -3.41
C LEU A 56 10.38 -8.45 -2.58
N PRO A 57 10.46 -8.19 -1.26
CA PRO A 57 11.29 -8.99 -0.39
C PRO A 57 10.75 -10.42 -0.30
N ASP A 58 11.65 -11.37 0.02
CA ASP A 58 11.32 -12.77 0.34
C ASP A 58 10.62 -12.89 1.70
N LYS A 59 9.43 -12.30 1.77
CA LYS A 59 8.55 -12.21 2.93
C LYS A 59 7.10 -12.31 2.47
N ASP A 60 6.19 -12.47 3.42
CA ASP A 60 4.76 -12.57 3.13
C ASP A 60 4.03 -11.23 3.01
N SER A 61 4.74 -10.14 3.32
CA SER A 61 4.18 -8.80 3.41
C SER A 61 5.22 -7.69 3.29
N ILE A 62 4.77 -6.54 2.77
CA ILE A 62 5.44 -5.23 2.86
C ILE A 62 4.60 -4.33 3.77
N HIS A 63 5.16 -3.20 4.15
CA HIS A 63 4.47 -2.25 5.01
C HIS A 63 4.54 -0.87 4.38
N PHE A 64 3.72 0.05 4.87
CA PHE A 64 3.88 1.46 4.58
C PHE A 64 3.40 2.29 5.77
N SER A 65 3.84 3.54 5.86
CA SER A 65 3.27 4.58 6.72
C SER A 65 2.80 5.75 5.87
N THR A 66 2.05 6.66 6.47
CA THR A 66 1.48 7.82 5.75
C THR A 66 1.70 9.11 6.49
N SER A 67 1.86 10.20 5.76
CA SER A 67 1.95 11.54 6.32
C SER A 67 1.26 12.56 5.43
N ILE A 68 0.89 13.69 6.02
CA ILE A 68 0.42 14.86 5.27
C ILE A 68 1.47 15.95 5.43
N GLU A 69 2.21 16.22 4.35
CA GLU A 69 3.25 17.25 4.32
C GLU A 69 2.80 18.37 3.37
N ASN A 70 2.72 19.60 3.88
CA ASN A 70 2.22 20.76 3.11
C ASN A 70 0.85 20.53 2.45
N GLY A 71 -0.05 19.79 3.11
CA GLY A 71 -1.37 19.44 2.59
C GLY A 71 -1.39 18.29 1.58
N VAL A 72 -0.22 17.73 1.24
CA VAL A 72 -0.08 16.63 0.29
C VAL A 72 0.04 15.31 1.03
N PHE A 73 -0.80 14.34 0.67
CA PHE A 73 -0.73 12.97 1.19
C PHE A 73 0.51 12.25 0.63
N ARG A 74 1.30 11.66 1.51
CA ARG A 74 2.52 10.91 1.20
C ARG A 74 2.43 9.50 1.75
N VAL A 75 2.92 8.54 0.97
CA VAL A 75 3.05 7.13 1.36
C VAL A 75 4.52 6.77 1.38
N HIS A 76 4.96 6.17 2.48
CA HIS A 76 6.35 5.72 2.69
C HIS A 76 6.35 4.21 2.86
N TRP A 77 7.04 3.49 1.99
CA TRP A 77 7.10 2.01 1.98
C TRP A 77 8.19 1.45 2.90
#